data_AF-A0A961SME9-F1
#
_entry.id   AF-A0A961SME9-F1
#
_cell.length_a   1.000
_cell.length_b   1.000
_cell.length_c   1.000
_cell.angle_alpha   90.00
_cell.angle_beta   90.00
_cell.angle_gamma   90.00
#
_symmetry.space_group_name_H-M   'P 1'
#
loop_
_entity.id
_entity.type
_entity.pdbx_description
1 polymer ?
#
loop_
_entity_poly.entity_id
_entity_poly.type
_entity_poly.pdbx_seq_one_letter_code
_entity_poly.pdbx_strand_id
1 'polypeptide(L)'
;MSTSVAGREAARALQRAYWFISAYRVEKALLDLRGAVERKYNPNQPRVPAGNPHGGEWTDGDANVARGGSPIRLAQVRRRVGSGPSIRLGNGKLAEPTPAQAARYEIARSGADALVEEVRQRDPSWHPAPSLTETIEGEILAREGEAREAEAYLGELIRNGQGPGPYAAESLPARGPSRKFRKQERDEINRIGRSHGCHTCGTTEPGTDSGNFVVDHQLPNARSPKGRPQRLYPQCIQCSRRQGNWLSNH
;
A
#
# COMPACT_ATOMS: atom_id res chain seq x y z
N MET A 1 16.80 29.07 -17.45
CA MET A 1 17.02 28.02 -18.48
C MET A 1 15.88 27.02 -18.41
N SER A 2 15.01 26.98 -19.41
CA SER A 2 13.83 26.11 -19.43
C SER A 2 14.22 24.72 -19.91
N THR A 3 14.04 23.69 -19.09
CA THR A 3 14.27 22.30 -19.51
C THR A 3 13.22 21.90 -20.55
N SER A 4 13.64 21.29 -21.64
CA SER A 4 12.74 20.83 -22.70
C SER A 4 11.80 19.73 -22.17
N VAL A 5 10.66 19.51 -22.84
CA VAL A 5 9.72 18.42 -22.49
C VAL A 5 10.44 17.07 -22.49
N ALA A 6 11.32 16.83 -23.46
CA ALA A 6 12.17 15.64 -23.53
C ALA A 6 13.09 15.48 -22.30
N GLY A 7 13.64 16.59 -21.78
CA GLY A 7 14.46 16.56 -20.56
C GLY A 7 13.67 16.16 -19.31
N ARG A 8 12.40 16.58 -19.21
CA ARG A 8 11.50 16.17 -18.10
C ARG A 8 11.07 14.71 -18.20
N GLU A 9 10.87 14.20 -19.41
CA GLU A 9 10.55 12.79 -19.64
C GLU A 9 11.72 11.87 -19.32
N ALA A 10 12.94 12.25 -19.72
CA ALA A 10 14.16 11.54 -19.36
C ALA A 10 14.39 11.50 -17.84
N ALA A 11 14.19 12.61 -17.13
CA ALA A 11 14.29 12.66 -15.68
C ALA A 11 13.27 11.73 -14.98
N ARG A 12 12.02 11.69 -15.47
CA ARG A 12 10.99 10.77 -14.95
C ARG A 12 11.31 9.31 -15.25
N ALA A 13 11.88 9.02 -16.42
CA ALA A 13 12.31 7.68 -16.77
C ALA A 13 13.44 7.20 -15.84
N LEU A 14 14.43 8.05 -15.56
CA LEU A 14 15.50 7.77 -14.61
C LEU A 14 14.98 7.58 -13.18
N GLN A 15 14.03 8.42 -12.75
CA GLN A 15 13.39 8.26 -11.45
C GLN A 15 12.65 6.92 -11.33
N ARG A 16 11.90 6.53 -12.37
CA ARG A 16 11.23 5.21 -12.39
C ARG A 16 12.25 4.07 -12.37
N ALA A 17 13.30 4.14 -13.16
CA ALA A 17 14.36 3.14 -13.18
C ALA A 17 15.03 3.00 -11.79
N TYR A 18 15.30 4.12 -11.12
CA TYR A 18 15.82 4.13 -9.75
C TYR A 18 14.87 3.45 -8.77
N TRP A 19 13.57 3.72 -8.86
CA TRP A 19 12.56 3.07 -8.02
C TRP A 19 12.47 1.56 -8.29
N PHE A 20 12.50 1.13 -9.55
CA PHE A 20 12.53 -0.30 -9.90
C PHE A 20 13.76 -1.01 -9.36
N ILE A 21 14.95 -0.42 -9.51
CA ILE A 21 16.20 -0.99 -8.98
C ILE A 21 16.15 -1.07 -7.44
N SER A 22 15.61 -0.04 -6.79
CA SER A 22 15.48 0.00 -5.33
C SER A 22 14.49 -1.06 -4.84
N ALA A 23 13.34 -1.22 -5.51
CA ALA A 23 12.35 -2.26 -5.20
C ALA A 23 12.96 -3.66 -5.36
N TYR A 24 13.66 -3.91 -6.47
CA TYR A 24 14.34 -5.18 -6.72
C TYR A 24 15.38 -5.52 -5.64
N ARG A 25 16.13 -4.53 -5.16
CA ARG A 25 17.11 -4.72 -4.06
C ARG A 25 16.44 -5.13 -2.75
N VAL A 26 15.29 -4.55 -2.43
CA VAL A 26 14.50 -4.92 -1.24
C VAL A 26 13.94 -6.34 -1.38
N GLU A 27 13.37 -6.67 -2.54
CA GLU A 27 12.83 -8.00 -2.83
C GLU A 27 13.92 -9.08 -2.73
N LYS A 28 15.10 -8.82 -3.30
CA LYS A 28 16.26 -9.69 -3.17
C LYS A 28 16.69 -9.87 -1.72
N ALA A 29 16.77 -8.79 -0.95
CA ALA A 29 17.14 -8.84 0.47
C ALA A 29 16.12 -9.65 1.31
N LEU A 30 14.82 -9.56 0.98
CA LEU A 30 13.78 -10.36 1.63
C LEU A 30 13.91 -11.86 1.30
N LEU A 31 14.20 -12.20 0.04
CA LEU A 31 14.47 -13.59 -0.37
C LEU A 31 15.73 -14.15 0.31
N ASP A 32 16.80 -13.37 0.38
CA ASP A 32 18.04 -13.76 1.04
C ASP A 32 17.82 -13.96 2.56
N LEU A 33 17.02 -13.09 3.20
CA LEU A 33 16.63 -13.22 4.61
C LEU A 33 15.79 -14.46 4.85
N ARG A 34 14.78 -14.72 4.01
CA ARG A 34 13.95 -15.93 4.08
C ARG A 34 14.82 -17.18 4.01
N GLY A 35 15.71 -17.26 3.02
CA GLY A 35 16.63 -18.39 2.90
C GLY A 35 17.57 -18.52 4.11
N ALA A 36 17.99 -17.41 4.72
CA ALA A 36 18.82 -17.44 5.93
C ALA A 36 18.06 -17.93 7.17
N VAL A 37 16.78 -17.57 7.32
CA VAL A 37 15.91 -18.05 8.40
C VAL A 37 15.62 -19.54 8.23
N GLU A 38 15.27 -19.98 7.01
CA GLU A 38 15.03 -21.38 6.70
C GLU A 38 16.28 -22.26 6.94
N ARG A 39 17.50 -21.76 6.65
CA ARG A 39 18.75 -22.48 6.96
C ARG A 39 19.09 -22.51 8.45
N LYS A 40 18.65 -21.53 9.24
CA LYS A 40 18.89 -21.47 10.70
C LYS A 40 17.89 -22.31 11.49
N TYR A 41 16.72 -22.60 10.91
CA TYR A 41 15.71 -23.45 11.55
C TYR A 41 15.97 -24.93 11.20
N ASN A 42 16.56 -25.66 12.14
CA ASN A 42 16.64 -27.12 12.07
C ASN A 42 15.66 -27.73 13.09
N PRO A 43 14.58 -28.40 12.65
CA PRO A 43 13.58 -28.99 13.55
C PRO A 43 14.15 -30.09 14.46
N ASN A 44 15.31 -30.65 14.12
CA ASN A 44 16.03 -31.65 14.92
C ASN A 44 17.14 -31.05 15.79
N GLN A 45 17.23 -29.72 15.91
CA GLN A 45 18.26 -29.07 16.71
C GLN A 45 18.00 -29.31 18.23
N PRO A 46 18.98 -29.79 19.01
CA PRO A 46 18.81 -30.03 20.44
C PRO A 46 18.41 -28.74 21.15
N ARG A 47 17.24 -28.73 21.80
CA ARG A 47 16.82 -27.60 22.62
C ARG A 47 17.52 -27.68 23.97
N VAL A 48 18.09 -26.56 24.40
CA VAL A 48 18.65 -26.42 25.74
C VAL A 48 17.54 -26.72 26.75
N PRO A 49 17.78 -27.55 27.79
CA PRO A 49 16.80 -27.80 28.82
C PRO A 49 16.32 -26.49 29.43
N ALA A 50 15.04 -26.44 29.83
CA ALA A 50 14.50 -25.32 30.59
C ALA A 50 15.39 -25.10 31.83
N GLY A 51 15.96 -23.90 31.96
CA GLY A 51 16.89 -23.57 33.03
C GLY A 51 16.28 -23.78 34.41
N ASN A 52 17.13 -24.14 35.38
CA ASN A 52 16.76 -24.32 36.78
C ASN A 52 16.21 -23.00 37.37
N PRO A 53 15.07 -23.00 38.11
CA PRO A 53 14.48 -21.79 38.69
C PRO A 53 15.35 -21.00 39.67
N HIS A 54 16.51 -21.52 40.10
CA HIS A 54 17.47 -20.83 40.97
C HIS A 54 18.75 -20.35 40.25
N GLY A 55 18.66 -20.02 38.95
CA GLY A 55 19.82 -19.68 38.11
C GLY A 55 20.70 -18.53 38.64
N GLY A 56 21.93 -18.89 39.02
CA GLY A 56 23.21 -18.16 38.87
C GLY A 56 23.27 -16.67 39.20
N GLU A 57 23.82 -16.35 40.37
CA GLU A 57 24.36 -15.04 40.71
C GLU A 57 25.64 -14.77 39.88
N TRP A 58 25.69 -13.63 39.20
CA TRP A 58 26.90 -13.18 38.51
C TRP A 58 27.81 -12.51 39.54
N THR A 59 28.93 -13.13 39.88
CA THR A 59 30.00 -12.46 40.64
C THR A 59 30.86 -11.67 39.66
N ASP A 60 30.84 -10.35 39.79
CA ASP A 60 31.76 -9.46 39.08
C ASP A 60 33.16 -9.64 39.68
N GLY A 61 34.09 -10.17 38.88
CA GLY A 61 35.50 -10.30 39.23
C GLY A 61 36.26 -8.99 38.99
N ASP A 62 36.86 -8.46 40.06
CA ASP A 62 37.73 -7.29 40.10
C ASP A 62 38.93 -7.35 39.13
N ALA A 63 39.30 -6.19 38.57
CA ALA A 63 40.68 -5.93 38.15
C ALA A 63 41.07 -4.46 38.43
N ASN A 64 41.89 -4.29 39.47
CA ASN A 64 42.63 -3.08 39.81
C ASN A 64 43.49 -2.57 38.64
N VAL A 65 43.30 -1.32 38.20
CA VAL A 65 44.34 -0.54 37.52
C VAL A 65 44.45 0.84 38.17
N ALA A 66 45.65 1.13 38.65
CA ALA A 66 46.03 2.36 39.33
C ALA A 66 46.15 3.57 38.38
N ARG A 67 45.78 4.73 38.94
CA ARG A 67 46.28 6.10 38.71
C ARG A 67 46.38 6.65 37.28
N GLY A 68 45.55 7.66 37.02
CA GLY A 68 45.94 8.86 36.27
C GLY A 68 45.35 9.00 34.87
N GLY A 69 44.15 9.57 34.77
CA GLY A 69 43.56 10.00 33.50
C GLY A 69 42.14 10.49 33.70
N SER A 70 41.88 11.75 33.35
CA SER A 70 40.62 12.49 33.53
C SER A 70 39.35 11.67 33.25
N PRO A 71 38.29 11.78 34.06
CA PRO A 71 37.05 11.07 33.79
C PRO A 71 36.43 11.65 32.51
N ILE A 72 36.36 10.83 31.47
CA ILE A 72 35.42 11.05 30.37
C ILE A 72 34.03 11.01 31.02
N ARG A 73 33.42 12.19 31.21
CA ARG A 73 32.00 12.28 31.54
C ARG A 73 31.25 11.71 30.36
N LEU A 74 30.92 10.42 30.41
CA LEU A 74 29.76 9.91 29.70
C LEU A 74 28.59 10.73 30.22
N ALA A 75 28.13 11.66 29.39
CA ALA A 75 26.89 12.36 29.64
C ALA A 75 25.83 11.28 29.81
N GLN A 76 25.47 11.00 31.06
CA GLN A 76 24.23 10.31 31.39
C GLN A 76 23.13 11.24 30.89
N VAL A 77 22.77 11.05 29.61
CA VAL A 77 21.43 11.34 29.16
C VAL A 77 20.58 10.47 30.05
N ARG A 78 20.03 11.07 31.10
CA ARG A 78 18.90 10.54 31.85
C ARG A 78 17.84 10.26 30.78
N ARG A 79 17.85 9.03 30.24
CA ARG A 79 16.73 8.48 29.52
C ARG A 79 15.59 8.59 30.52
N ARG A 80 14.67 9.53 30.28
CA ARG A 80 13.32 9.36 30.82
C ARG A 80 12.95 7.94 30.41
N VAL A 81 12.77 7.07 31.40
CA VAL A 81 12.12 5.77 31.25
C VAL A 81 10.66 6.10 30.95
N GLY A 82 10.41 6.62 29.76
CA GLY A 82 9.10 6.91 29.21
C GLY A 82 8.76 5.76 28.29
N SER A 83 7.61 5.14 28.54
CA SER A 83 7.00 4.00 27.86
C SER A 83 7.64 3.62 26.53
N GLY A 84 7.95 2.33 26.38
CA GLY A 84 8.19 1.74 25.06
C GLY A 84 7.01 1.99 24.10
N PRO A 85 7.16 1.65 22.81
CA PRO A 85 6.04 1.74 21.87
C PRO A 85 4.82 1.02 22.45
N SER A 86 3.65 1.62 22.39
CA SER A 86 2.40 0.99 22.86
C SER A 86 1.43 0.88 21.71
N ILE A 87 0.75 -0.27 21.63
CA ILE A 87 -0.28 -0.53 20.62
C ILE A 87 -1.64 -0.46 21.30
N ARG A 88 -2.59 0.26 20.68
CA ARG A 88 -3.98 0.28 21.12
C ARG A 88 -4.70 -0.92 20.52
N LEU A 89 -5.17 -1.80 21.39
CA LEU A 89 -5.96 -2.98 21.01
C LEU A 89 -7.41 -2.59 20.70
N GLY A 90 -8.13 -3.47 20.00
CA GLY A 90 -9.55 -3.28 19.63
C GLY A 90 -10.48 -3.09 20.84
N ASN A 91 -10.13 -3.63 22.01
CA ASN A 91 -10.84 -3.37 23.27
C ASN A 91 -10.48 -2.02 23.95
N GLY A 92 -9.64 -1.21 23.31
CA GLY A 92 -9.24 0.12 23.79
C GLY A 92 -8.08 0.14 24.78
N LYS A 93 -7.59 -1.01 25.25
CA LYS A 93 -6.42 -1.08 26.15
C LYS A 93 -5.11 -0.84 25.39
N LEU A 94 -4.13 -0.28 26.09
CA LEU A 94 -2.75 -0.18 25.60
C LEU A 94 -1.96 -1.42 26.02
N ALA A 95 -1.18 -1.98 25.09
CA ALA A 95 -0.29 -3.11 25.34
C ALA A 95 1.13 -2.79 24.87
N GLU A 96 2.13 -3.27 25.61
CA GLU A 96 3.55 -3.17 25.26
C GLU A 96 3.96 -4.36 24.39
N PRO A 97 4.39 -4.14 23.12
CA PRO A 97 4.83 -5.20 22.24
C PRO A 97 6.30 -5.55 22.43
N THR A 98 6.64 -6.81 22.16
CA THR A 98 8.03 -7.19 21.89
C THR A 98 8.53 -6.46 20.63
N PRO A 99 9.85 -6.28 20.45
CA PRO A 99 10.39 -5.65 19.24
C PRO A 99 9.92 -6.33 17.94
N ALA A 100 9.79 -7.66 17.93
CA ALA A 100 9.31 -8.41 16.77
C ALA A 100 7.82 -8.14 16.48
N GLN A 101 7.00 -8.05 17.52
CA GLN A 101 5.58 -7.71 17.40
C GLN A 101 5.37 -6.28 16.93
N ALA A 102 6.14 -5.33 17.45
CA ALA A 102 6.10 -3.93 17.01
C ALA A 102 6.38 -3.82 15.51
N ALA A 103 7.42 -4.50 15.02
CA ALA A 103 7.75 -4.50 13.59
C ALA A 103 6.63 -5.11 12.72
N ARG A 104 6.08 -6.27 13.12
CA ARG A 104 4.98 -6.92 12.41
C ARG A 104 3.71 -6.06 12.39
N TYR A 105 3.38 -5.44 13.51
CA TYR A 105 2.22 -4.55 13.61
C TYR A 105 2.38 -3.34 12.69
N GLU A 106 3.53 -2.68 12.65
CA GLU A 106 3.73 -1.53 11.77
C GLU A 106 3.64 -1.89 10.28
N ILE A 107 4.12 -3.09 9.90
CA ILE A 107 3.96 -3.60 8.52
C ILE A 107 2.48 -3.83 8.22
N ALA A 108 1.77 -4.57 9.08
CA ALA A 108 0.36 -4.88 8.88
C ALA A 108 -0.51 -3.62 8.86
N ARG A 109 -0.29 -2.69 9.80
CA ARG A 109 -0.97 -1.40 9.87
C ARG A 109 -0.74 -0.56 8.62
N SER A 110 0.51 -0.42 8.17
CA SER A 110 0.83 0.37 6.98
C SER A 110 0.19 -0.20 5.72
N GLY A 111 0.14 -1.54 5.59
CA GLY A 111 -0.53 -2.21 4.48
C GLY A 111 -2.04 -2.02 4.50
N ALA A 112 -2.66 -2.20 5.67
CA ALA A 112 -4.10 -1.99 5.85
C ALA A 112 -4.49 -0.53 5.58
N ASP A 113 -3.80 0.44 6.20
CA ASP A 113 -4.06 1.87 6.03
C ASP A 113 -3.97 2.28 4.55
N ALA A 114 -2.97 1.78 3.81
CA ALA A 114 -2.81 2.08 2.38
C ALA A 114 -3.97 1.55 1.52
N LEU A 115 -4.39 0.30 1.74
CA LEU A 115 -5.49 -0.30 0.99
C LEU A 115 -6.85 0.31 1.35
N VAL A 116 -7.09 0.57 2.64
CA VAL A 116 -8.31 1.23 3.12
C VAL A 116 -8.43 2.64 2.54
N GLU A 117 -7.33 3.40 2.52
CA GLU A 117 -7.29 4.72 1.88
C GLU A 117 -7.56 4.62 0.38
N GLU A 118 -6.98 3.63 -0.31
CA GLU A 118 -7.22 3.41 -1.73
C GLU A 118 -8.69 3.09 -2.06
N VAL A 119 -9.33 2.26 -1.23
CA VAL A 119 -10.76 1.97 -1.31
C VAL A 119 -11.56 3.25 -1.07
N ARG A 120 -11.29 3.98 0.01
CA ARG A 120 -12.03 5.21 0.37
C ARG A 120 -11.93 6.32 -0.65
N GLN A 121 -10.83 6.39 -1.41
CA GLN A 121 -10.74 7.31 -2.52
C GLN A 121 -11.79 7.04 -3.60
N ARG A 122 -12.19 5.77 -3.80
CA ARG A 122 -13.19 5.32 -4.78
C ARG A 122 -14.59 5.23 -4.17
N ASP A 123 -14.68 4.74 -2.94
CA ASP A 123 -15.90 4.63 -2.16
C ASP A 123 -15.74 5.15 -0.72
N PRO A 124 -16.02 6.45 -0.48
CA PRO A 124 -15.79 7.07 0.82
C PRO A 124 -16.64 6.51 1.96
N SER A 125 -17.75 5.81 1.68
CA SER A 125 -18.63 5.24 2.69
C SER A 125 -18.17 3.86 3.16
N TRP A 126 -17.23 3.21 2.47
CA TRP A 126 -16.74 1.89 2.83
C TRP A 126 -15.82 1.94 4.06
N HIS A 127 -16.02 0.96 4.94
CA HIS A 127 -15.24 0.75 6.15
C HIS A 127 -15.03 -0.76 6.33
N PRO A 128 -13.84 -1.21 6.80
CA PRO A 128 -13.62 -2.61 7.10
C PRO A 128 -14.52 -3.05 8.27
N ALA A 129 -14.77 -4.35 8.35
CA ALA A 129 -15.51 -4.92 9.46
C ALA A 129 -14.80 -4.63 10.80
N PRO A 130 -15.53 -4.22 11.85
CA PRO A 130 -14.92 -3.97 13.16
C PRO A 130 -14.38 -5.28 13.75
N SER A 131 -13.22 -5.22 14.39
CA SER A 131 -12.62 -6.34 15.12
C SER A 131 -12.47 -6.02 16.60
N LEU A 132 -12.76 -6.99 17.46
CA LEU A 132 -12.48 -6.92 18.91
C LEU A 132 -11.25 -7.77 19.21
N THR A 133 -10.15 -7.10 19.56
CA THR A 133 -8.87 -7.76 19.86
C THR A 133 -8.45 -7.47 21.30
N GLU A 134 -7.88 -8.49 21.96
CA GLU A 134 -7.39 -8.40 23.34
C GLU A 134 -5.88 -8.64 23.46
N THR A 135 -5.23 -9.00 22.36
CA THR A 135 -3.80 -9.30 22.30
C THR A 135 -3.16 -8.59 21.11
N ILE A 136 -1.85 -8.37 21.19
CA ILE A 136 -1.08 -7.76 20.09
C ILE A 136 -1.11 -8.64 18.83
N GLU A 137 -1.02 -9.97 18.98
CA GLU A 137 -1.16 -10.88 17.83
C GLU A 137 -2.55 -10.80 17.21
N GLY A 138 -3.60 -10.67 18.04
CA GLY A 138 -4.96 -10.43 17.56
C GLY A 138 -5.08 -9.13 16.78
N GLU A 139 -4.43 -8.07 17.25
CA GLU A 139 -4.39 -6.77 16.56
C GLU A 139 -3.61 -6.84 15.23
N ILE A 140 -2.49 -7.56 15.18
CA ILE A 140 -1.77 -7.82 13.92
C ILE A 140 -2.68 -8.56 12.93
N LEU A 141 -3.34 -9.64 13.38
CA LEU A 141 -4.26 -10.41 12.54
C LEU A 141 -5.47 -9.59 12.09
N ALA A 142 -5.96 -8.66 12.91
CA ALA A 142 -7.03 -7.74 12.54
C ALA A 142 -6.59 -6.81 11.40
N ARG A 143 -5.39 -6.21 11.49
CA ARG A 143 -4.84 -5.39 10.40
C ARG A 143 -4.60 -6.17 9.11
N GLU A 144 -4.07 -7.38 9.21
CA GLU A 144 -3.97 -8.27 8.05
C GLU A 144 -5.34 -8.64 7.47
N GLY A 145 -6.37 -8.77 8.32
CA GLY A 145 -7.77 -8.97 7.92
C GLY A 145 -8.36 -7.78 7.17
N GLU A 146 -8.19 -6.58 7.73
CA GLU A 146 -8.60 -5.31 7.09
C GLU A 146 -7.97 -5.15 5.71
N ALA A 147 -6.68 -5.47 5.58
CA ALA A 147 -5.97 -5.44 4.30
C ALA A 147 -6.60 -6.40 3.28
N ARG A 148 -6.87 -7.65 3.66
CA ARG A 148 -7.52 -8.64 2.77
C ARG A 148 -8.92 -8.22 2.36
N GLU A 149 -9.69 -7.66 3.29
CA GLU A 149 -11.05 -7.17 3.01
C GLU A 149 -11.02 -5.99 2.02
N ALA A 150 -10.13 -5.02 2.26
CA ALA A 150 -9.93 -3.87 1.39
C ALA A 150 -9.47 -4.29 -0.01
N GLU A 151 -8.54 -5.25 -0.13
CA GLU A 151 -8.07 -5.77 -1.42
C GLU A 151 -9.21 -6.47 -2.19
N ALA A 152 -9.99 -7.31 -1.52
CA ALA A 152 -11.13 -7.99 -2.13
C ALA A 152 -12.18 -6.98 -2.65
N TYR A 153 -12.48 -5.96 -1.84
CA TYR A 153 -13.41 -4.91 -2.21
C TYR A 153 -12.87 -4.01 -3.32
N LEU A 154 -11.57 -3.68 -3.31
CA LEU A 154 -10.93 -2.94 -4.39
C LEU A 154 -11.02 -3.70 -5.72
N GLY A 155 -10.84 -5.02 -5.69
CA GLY A 155 -11.06 -5.87 -6.86
C GLY A 155 -12.50 -5.80 -7.39
N GLU A 156 -13.49 -5.72 -6.50
CA GLU A 156 -14.90 -5.52 -6.89
C GLU A 156 -15.13 -4.15 -7.53
N LEU A 157 -14.64 -3.07 -6.90
CA LEU A 157 -14.69 -1.72 -7.43
C LEU A 157 -14.12 -1.66 -8.85
N ILE A 158 -12.93 -2.24 -9.05
CA ILE A 158 -12.28 -2.29 -10.38
C ILE A 158 -13.14 -3.05 -11.39
N ARG A 159 -13.69 -4.22 -11.04
CA ARG A 159 -14.58 -5.01 -11.92
C ARG A 159 -15.86 -4.26 -12.30
N ASN A 160 -16.31 -3.36 -11.41
CA ASN A 160 -17.45 -2.46 -11.60
C ASN A 160 -17.05 -1.10 -12.21
N GLY A 161 -15.80 -0.95 -12.69
CA GLY A 161 -15.33 0.24 -13.38
C GLY A 161 -15.12 1.46 -12.48
N GLN A 162 -14.98 1.28 -11.16
CA GLN A 162 -14.71 2.35 -10.20
C GLN A 162 -13.19 2.54 -10.03
N GLY A 163 -12.63 3.48 -10.77
CA GLY A 163 -11.19 3.70 -10.91
C GLY A 163 -10.60 3.13 -12.20
N PRO A 164 -9.33 3.49 -12.51
CA PRO A 164 -8.57 2.82 -13.56
C PRO A 164 -8.49 1.31 -13.30
N GLY A 165 -8.71 0.51 -14.34
CA GLY A 165 -8.63 -0.94 -14.26
C GLY A 165 -7.28 -1.48 -14.77
N PRO A 166 -7.08 -2.80 -14.80
CA PRO A 166 -5.80 -3.41 -15.14
C PRO A 166 -5.31 -3.12 -16.56
N TYR A 167 -6.19 -2.67 -17.46
CA TYR A 167 -5.88 -2.33 -18.85
C TYR A 167 -5.75 -0.81 -19.09
N ALA A 168 -5.70 -0.01 -18.02
CA ALA A 168 -5.62 1.45 -18.05
C ALA A 168 -4.21 1.98 -18.41
N ALA A 169 -3.61 1.47 -19.50
CA ALA A 169 -2.21 1.73 -19.84
C ALA A 169 -1.92 3.20 -20.23
N GLU A 170 -2.86 3.84 -20.91
CA GLU A 170 -2.77 5.24 -21.34
C GLU A 170 -4.08 5.99 -21.05
N SER A 171 -4.00 7.32 -20.95
CA SER A 171 -5.17 8.18 -20.72
C SER A 171 -4.90 9.63 -21.06
N LEU A 172 -5.98 10.40 -21.14
CA LEU A 172 -5.94 11.85 -21.32
C LEU A 172 -6.28 12.60 -20.02
N PRO A 173 -5.66 13.74 -19.73
CA PRO A 173 -6.16 14.62 -18.67
C PRO A 173 -7.54 15.16 -19.07
N ALA A 174 -8.52 15.06 -18.17
CA ALA A 174 -9.83 15.67 -18.38
C ALA A 174 -9.73 17.19 -18.23
N ARG A 175 -10.44 17.94 -19.07
CA ARG A 175 -10.58 19.41 -18.93
C ARG A 175 -11.53 19.82 -17.79
N GLY A 176 -12.10 18.85 -17.09
CA GLY A 176 -13.16 19.00 -16.10
C GLY A 176 -14.25 17.94 -16.30
N PRO A 177 -15.35 17.99 -15.53
CA PRO A 177 -16.37 16.94 -15.51
C PRO A 177 -17.32 16.95 -16.73
N SER A 178 -17.09 17.82 -17.71
CA SER A 178 -17.99 17.96 -18.85
C SER A 178 -17.98 16.73 -19.75
N ARG A 179 -19.16 16.28 -20.17
CA ARG A 179 -19.33 15.21 -21.18
C ARG A 179 -19.28 15.71 -22.62
N LYS A 180 -19.04 17.01 -22.84
CA LYS A 180 -18.87 17.63 -24.17
C LYS A 180 -17.41 17.52 -24.60
N PHE A 181 -17.04 16.37 -25.14
CA PHE A 181 -15.70 16.07 -25.61
C PHE A 181 -15.44 16.64 -27.01
N ARG A 182 -14.24 17.16 -27.22
CA ARG A 182 -13.71 17.58 -28.52
C ARG A 182 -13.48 16.36 -29.41
N LYS A 183 -13.50 16.55 -30.72
CA LYS A 183 -13.19 15.47 -31.68
C LYS A 183 -11.83 14.82 -31.39
N GLN A 184 -10.80 15.64 -31.15
CA GLN A 184 -9.45 15.16 -30.82
C GLN A 184 -9.42 14.29 -29.56
N GLU A 185 -10.17 14.65 -28.50
CA GLU A 185 -10.25 13.83 -27.28
C GLU A 185 -10.88 12.46 -27.58
N ARG A 186 -11.91 12.43 -28.44
CA ARG A 186 -12.59 11.20 -28.84
C ARG A 186 -11.70 10.33 -29.74
N ASP A 187 -11.05 10.92 -30.73
CA ASP A 187 -10.13 10.23 -31.63
C ASP A 187 -9.00 9.57 -30.83
N GLU A 188 -8.47 10.28 -29.84
CA GLU A 188 -7.37 9.81 -29.01
C GLU A 188 -7.80 8.73 -28.02
N ILE A 189 -8.97 8.85 -27.40
CA ILE A 189 -9.54 7.77 -26.59
C ILE A 189 -9.81 6.52 -27.44
N ASN A 190 -10.27 6.68 -28.67
CA ASN A 190 -10.42 5.56 -29.59
C ASN A 190 -9.08 4.91 -29.94
N ARG A 191 -8.03 5.71 -30.19
CA ARG A 191 -6.67 5.19 -30.43
C ARG A 191 -6.20 4.36 -29.24
N ILE A 192 -6.33 4.90 -28.01
CA ILE A 192 -5.95 4.21 -26.78
C ILE A 192 -6.76 2.91 -26.64
N GLY A 193 -8.09 2.97 -26.80
CA GLY A 193 -8.95 1.79 -26.65
C GLY A 193 -8.70 0.70 -27.70
N ARG A 194 -8.33 1.08 -28.93
CA ARG A 194 -7.95 0.10 -29.97
C ARG A 194 -6.56 -0.52 -29.73
N SER A 195 -5.66 0.20 -29.05
CA SER A 195 -4.30 -0.26 -28.79
C SER A 195 -4.19 -1.10 -27.51
N HIS A 196 -4.89 -0.69 -26.46
CA HIS A 196 -4.76 -1.25 -25.10
C HIS A 196 -6.07 -1.84 -24.56
N GLY A 197 -7.18 -1.63 -25.26
CA GLY A 197 -8.49 -2.11 -24.85
C GLY A 197 -9.25 -1.16 -23.90
N CYS A 198 -10.48 -1.56 -23.59
CA CYS A 198 -11.28 -1.02 -22.51
C CYS A 198 -10.50 -1.09 -21.20
N HIS A 199 -10.38 0.02 -20.46
CA HIS A 199 -9.56 0.07 -19.26
C HIS A 199 -10.00 -0.92 -18.17
N THR A 200 -11.27 -1.34 -18.17
CA THR A 200 -11.84 -2.29 -17.21
C THR A 200 -11.61 -3.75 -17.61
N CYS A 201 -11.94 -4.14 -18.85
CA CYS A 201 -11.97 -5.55 -19.27
C CYS A 201 -11.03 -5.90 -20.42
N GLY A 202 -10.32 -4.93 -21.00
CA GLY A 202 -9.30 -5.16 -22.03
C GLY A 202 -9.83 -5.36 -23.45
N THR A 203 -11.15 -5.40 -23.66
CA THR A 203 -11.69 -5.53 -25.03
C THR A 203 -11.30 -4.35 -25.91
N THR A 204 -10.81 -4.61 -27.12
CA THR A 204 -10.52 -3.59 -28.13
C THR A 204 -11.76 -3.19 -28.95
N GLU A 205 -12.91 -3.80 -28.65
CA GLU A 205 -14.19 -3.49 -29.28
C GLU A 205 -15.05 -2.59 -28.37
N PRO A 206 -15.44 -1.39 -28.82
CA PRO A 206 -16.21 -0.49 -27.97
C PRO A 206 -17.66 -0.94 -27.76
N GLY A 207 -18.24 -1.66 -28.72
CA GLY A 207 -19.62 -2.13 -28.67
C GLY A 207 -20.71 -1.05 -28.74
N THR A 208 -20.35 0.22 -28.97
CA THR A 208 -21.35 1.28 -29.23
C THR A 208 -21.73 1.30 -30.72
N ASP A 209 -22.95 1.72 -31.03
CA ASP A 209 -23.43 1.84 -32.42
C ASP A 209 -22.58 2.81 -33.26
N SER A 210 -21.98 3.80 -32.59
CA SER A 210 -21.09 4.77 -33.24
C SER A 210 -19.69 4.23 -33.57
N GLY A 211 -19.35 3.02 -33.09
CA GLY A 211 -18.00 2.45 -33.21
C GLY A 211 -16.93 3.17 -32.37
N ASN A 212 -17.34 4.04 -31.44
CA ASN A 212 -16.43 4.77 -30.54
C ASN A 212 -16.45 4.19 -29.12
N PHE A 213 -15.32 4.21 -28.44
CA PHE A 213 -15.27 3.98 -27.00
C PHE A 213 -16.03 5.08 -26.25
N VAL A 214 -16.62 4.69 -25.11
CA VAL A 214 -17.11 5.67 -24.14
C VAL A 214 -15.91 6.37 -23.54
N VAL A 215 -15.93 7.70 -23.55
CA VAL A 215 -14.90 8.54 -22.92
C VAL A 215 -15.24 8.62 -21.44
N ASP A 216 -14.61 7.76 -20.66
CA ASP A 216 -14.96 7.56 -19.26
C ASP A 216 -14.09 8.39 -18.32
N HIS A 217 -14.73 9.07 -17.38
CA HIS A 217 -14.02 9.85 -16.37
C HIS A 217 -13.66 8.95 -15.20
N GLN A 218 -12.40 8.94 -14.80
CA GLN A 218 -11.93 8.21 -13.62
C GLN A 218 -11.33 9.18 -12.59
N LEU A 219 -11.91 9.30 -11.39
CA LEU A 219 -13.17 8.66 -10.95
C LEU A 219 -14.41 9.19 -11.68
N PRO A 220 -15.53 8.44 -11.70
CA PRO A 220 -16.78 8.94 -12.29
C PRO A 220 -17.22 10.25 -11.64
N ASN A 221 -17.83 11.14 -12.43
CA ASN A 221 -18.25 12.47 -11.94
C ASN A 221 -19.15 12.44 -10.70
N ALA A 222 -19.97 11.40 -10.54
CA ALA A 222 -20.85 11.25 -9.39
C ALA A 222 -20.08 11.04 -8.07
N ARG A 223 -18.85 10.51 -8.15
CA ARG A 223 -18.00 10.20 -6.99
C ARG A 223 -16.76 11.08 -6.89
N SER A 224 -16.40 11.79 -7.96
CA SER A 224 -15.26 12.70 -7.95
C SER A 224 -15.55 13.96 -7.13
N PRO A 225 -14.76 14.29 -6.10
CA PRO A 225 -14.86 15.58 -5.40
C PRO A 225 -14.75 16.76 -6.37
N LYS A 226 -15.46 17.86 -6.08
CA LYS A 226 -15.43 19.07 -6.91
C LYS A 226 -14.00 19.58 -7.06
N GLY A 227 -13.59 19.83 -8.30
CA GLY A 227 -12.26 20.36 -8.62
C GLY A 227 -11.12 19.33 -8.60
N ARG A 228 -11.38 18.06 -8.23
CA ARG A 228 -10.35 17.01 -8.33
C ARG A 228 -10.00 16.77 -9.81
N PRO A 229 -8.72 16.80 -10.20
CA PRO A 229 -8.32 16.43 -11.56
C PRO A 229 -8.75 14.98 -11.87
N GLN A 230 -9.37 14.79 -13.03
CA GLN A 230 -9.79 13.48 -13.51
C GLN A 230 -9.00 13.10 -14.77
N ARG A 231 -8.92 11.81 -15.04
CA ARG A 231 -8.36 11.28 -16.29
C ARG A 231 -9.46 10.61 -17.10
N LEU A 232 -9.29 10.62 -18.42
CA LEU A 232 -10.19 10.00 -19.38
C LEU A 232 -9.59 8.69 -19.88
N TYR A 233 -10.38 7.62 -19.82
CA TYR A 233 -10.00 6.29 -20.29
C TYR A 233 -11.01 5.75 -21.31
N PRO A 234 -10.61 4.86 -22.23
CA PRO A 234 -11.54 4.17 -23.11
C PRO A 234 -12.32 3.11 -22.33
N GLN A 235 -13.65 3.13 -22.43
CA GLN A 235 -14.50 2.10 -21.84
C GLN A 235 -15.47 1.54 -22.88
N CYS A 236 -15.63 0.22 -22.92
CA CYS A 236 -16.65 -0.41 -23.76
C CYS A 236 -18.05 -0.16 -23.18
N ILE A 237 -19.08 -0.25 -24.02
CA ILE A 237 -20.46 0.05 -23.60
C ILE A 237 -20.94 -0.87 -22.46
N GLN A 238 -20.51 -2.13 -22.43
CA GLN A 238 -20.89 -3.09 -21.40
C GLN A 238 -20.35 -2.69 -20.03
N CYS A 239 -19.06 -2.34 -19.96
CA CYS A 239 -18.44 -1.87 -18.71
C CYS A 239 -18.99 -0.51 -18.29
N SER A 240 -19.25 0.40 -19.24
CA SER A 240 -19.85 1.70 -18.94
C SER A 240 -21.25 1.57 -18.33
N ARG A 241 -22.09 0.68 -18.87
CA ARG A 241 -23.40 0.37 -18.29
C ARG A 241 -23.27 -0.25 -16.89
N ARG A 242 -22.33 -1.19 -16.71
CA ARG A 242 -22.07 -1.79 -15.39
C ARG A 242 -21.65 -0.75 -14.36
N GLN A 243 -20.76 0.16 -14.72
CA GLN A 243 -20.34 1.27 -13.87
C GLN A 243 -21.53 2.16 -13.50
N GLY A 244 -22.35 2.55 -14.48
CA GLY A 244 -23.57 3.34 -14.23
C GLY A 244 -24.57 2.65 -13.31
N ASN A 245 -24.76 1.33 -13.47
CA ASN A 245 -25.63 0.54 -12.59
C ASN A 245 -25.08 0.45 -11.17
N TRP A 246 -23.78 0.24 -11.00
CA TRP A 246 -23.16 0.20 -9.67
C TRP A 246 -23.33 1.55 -8.95
N LEU A 247 -23.09 2.67 -9.64
CA LEU A 247 -23.30 4.04 -9.13
C LEU A 247 -24.76 4.36 -8.77
N SER A 248 -25.73 3.65 -9.35
CA SER A 248 -27.15 3.86 -9.03
C SER A 248 -27.58 3.12 -7.76
N ASN A 249 -26.81 2.11 -7.34
CA ASN A 249 -27.16 1.20 -6.24
C ASN A 249 -26.27 1.35 -5.00
N HIS A 250 -25.19 2.14 -5.08
CA HIS A 250 -24.19 2.36 -4.03
C HIS A 250 -23.84 3.84 -3.96
#